data_AF-A0A9E2VIL0-F1
#
_entry.id   AF-A0A9E2VIL0-F1
#
_cell.length_a   1.000
_cell.length_b   1.000
_cell.length_c   1.000
_cell.angle_alpha   90.00
_cell.angle_beta   90.00
_cell.angle_gamma   90.00
#
_symmetry.space_group_name_H-M   'P 1'
#
loop_
_entity.id
_entity.type
_entity.pdbx_description
1 polymer ?
#
loop_
_entity_poly.entity_id
_entity_poly.type
_entity_poly.pdbx_seq_one_letter_code
_entity_poly.pdbx_strand_id
1 'polypeptide(L)'
;MRPHWRFEDLEIWRLAQALAVKLHAVAEKLDQRKCYRYAEQLRAAGLSVTNNIAEGSGSQHTTEFKQFLNIARRSLFEDVSMVLVFEKIGLFSPGEADGLLADCDVLSRKITSFSRTLK
;
A
#
# COMPACT_ATOMS: atom_id res chain seq x y z
N MET A 1 11.17 -7.88 25.52
CA MET A 1 10.14 -8.32 24.55
C MET A 1 9.58 -7.07 23.90
N ARG A 2 9.45 -7.01 22.57
CA ARG A 2 8.83 -5.86 21.90
C ARG A 2 7.30 -5.96 22.05
N PRO A 3 6.59 -4.83 22.20
CA PRO A 3 5.13 -4.85 22.16
C PRO A 3 4.63 -5.36 20.81
N HIS A 4 3.53 -6.11 20.83
CA HIS A 4 2.85 -6.62 19.64
C HIS A 4 1.56 -5.83 19.43
N TRP A 5 1.42 -5.21 18.26
CA TRP A 5 0.25 -4.41 17.93
C TRP A 5 -0.77 -5.26 17.17
N ARG A 6 -2.05 -5.13 17.53
CA ARG A 6 -3.15 -5.92 16.95
C ARG A 6 -3.20 -5.90 15.41
N PHE A 7 -2.84 -4.79 14.77
CA PHE A 7 -2.86 -4.69 13.31
C PHE A 7 -1.80 -5.60 12.64
N GLU A 8 -0.75 -6.00 13.35
CA GLU A 8 0.29 -6.91 12.85
C GLU A 8 -0.24 -8.32 12.55
N ASP A 9 -1.41 -8.66 13.10
CA ASP A 9 -2.10 -9.93 12.83
C ASP A 9 -2.97 -9.89 11.56
N LEU A 10 -3.22 -8.71 11.00
CA LEU A 10 -4.06 -8.55 9.83
C LEU A 10 -3.29 -8.92 8.56
N GLU A 11 -3.79 -9.92 7.82
CA GLU A 11 -3.24 -10.31 6.51
C GLU A 11 -3.14 -9.11 5.56
N ILE A 12 -4.17 -8.26 5.55
CA ILE A 12 -4.21 -7.03 4.74
C ILE A 12 -3.07 -6.07 5.08
N TRP A 13 -2.67 -5.98 6.36
CA TRP A 13 -1.57 -5.11 6.77
C TRP A 13 -0.22 -5.70 6.36
N ARG A 14 -0.02 -7.03 6.51
CA ARG A 14 1.21 -7.72 6.07
C ARG A 14 1.41 -7.61 4.57
N LEU A 15 0.34 -7.75 3.78
CA LEU A 15 0.37 -7.55 2.34
C LEU A 15 0.67 -6.10 1.96
N ALA A 16 0.05 -5.13 2.64
CA ALA A 16 0.34 -3.71 2.45
C ALA A 16 1.80 -3.38 2.80
N GLN A 17 2.34 -3.95 3.88
CA GLN A 17 3.74 -3.79 4.28
C GLN A 17 4.69 -4.35 3.22
N ALA A 18 4.41 -5.55 2.69
CA ALA A 18 5.21 -6.14 1.63
C ALA A 18 5.21 -5.29 0.35
N LEU A 19 4.05 -4.74 -0.03
CA LEU A 19 3.93 -3.79 -1.14
C LEU A 19 4.73 -2.51 -0.87
N ALA A 20 4.64 -1.94 0.33
CA ALA A 20 5.37 -0.75 0.73
C ALA A 20 6.89 -0.94 0.59
N VAL A 21 7.42 -2.10 1.01
CA VAL A 21 8.84 -2.45 0.85
C VAL A 21 9.25 -2.50 -0.62
N LYS A 22 8.41 -3.09 -1.49
CA LYS A 22 8.68 -3.12 -2.94
C LYS A 22 8.69 -1.72 -3.54
N LEU A 23 7.72 -0.86 -3.17
CA LEU A 23 7.68 0.54 -3.63
C LEU A 23 8.90 1.33 -3.16
N HIS A 24 9.38 1.12 -1.93
CA HIS A 24 10.63 1.72 -1.45
C HIS A 24 11.84 1.23 -2.24
N ALA A 25 11.91 -0.07 -2.55
CA ALA A 25 13.01 -0.60 -3.36
C ALA A 25 13.05 0.04 -4.77
N VAL A 26 11.89 0.35 -5.37
CA VAL A 26 11.83 1.13 -6.61
C VAL A 26 12.28 2.57 -6.37
N ALA A 27 11.80 3.21 -5.29
CA ALA A 27 12.19 4.57 -4.94
C ALA A 27 13.72 4.71 -4.81
N GLU A 28 14.41 3.75 -4.21
CA GLU A 28 15.88 3.75 -4.12
C GLU A 28 16.55 3.71 -5.51
N LYS A 29 16.02 2.92 -6.45
CA LYS A 29 16.51 2.90 -7.84
C LYS A 29 16.27 4.24 -8.54
N LEU A 30 15.14 4.89 -8.26
CA LEU A 30 14.82 6.21 -8.81
C LEU A 30 15.74 7.29 -8.26
N ASP A 31 16.11 7.24 -6.98
CA ASP A 31 17.08 8.17 -6.40
C ASP A 31 18.47 8.04 -7.01
N GLN A 32 18.93 6.82 -7.29
CA GLN A 32 20.17 6.59 -8.04
C GLN A 32 20.14 7.22 -9.44
N ARG A 33 18.95 7.28 -10.05
CA ARG A 33 18.70 7.95 -11.34
C ARG A 33 18.41 9.46 -11.20
N LYS A 34 18.48 10.02 -9.98
CA LYS A 34 18.15 11.42 -9.64
C LYS A 34 16.68 11.79 -9.90
N CYS A 35 15.79 10.82 -9.88
CA CYS A 35 14.34 10.98 -10.03
C CYS A 35 13.65 11.23 -8.67
N TYR A 36 14.19 12.12 -7.85
CA TYR A 36 13.85 12.27 -6.42
C TYR A 36 12.36 12.49 -6.15
N ARG A 37 11.69 13.33 -6.96
CA ARG A 37 10.25 13.61 -6.78
C ARG A 37 9.39 12.36 -7.01
N TYR A 38 9.76 11.49 -7.94
CA TYR A 38 9.03 10.25 -8.19
C TYR A 38 9.30 9.22 -7.10
N ALA A 39 10.54 9.15 -6.61
CA ALA A 39 10.91 8.30 -5.49
C ALA A 39 10.13 8.67 -4.22
N GLU A 40 10.03 9.97 -3.91
CA GLU A 40 9.25 10.48 -2.77
C GLU A 40 7.77 10.08 -2.86
N GLN A 41 7.15 10.21 -4.04
CA GLN A 41 5.76 9.78 -4.25
C GLN A 41 5.57 8.28 -3.97
N LEU A 42 6.49 7.41 -4.41
CA LEU A 42 6.41 5.97 -4.13
C LEU A 42 6.58 5.62 -2.65
N ARG A 43 7.42 6.37 -1.91
CA ARG A 43 7.56 6.17 -0.46
C ARG A 43 6.29 6.54 0.28
N ALA A 44 5.71 7.69 -0.06
CA ALA A 44 4.45 8.16 0.52
C ALA A 44 3.28 7.20 0.23
N ALA A 45 3.16 6.77 -1.03
CA ALA A 45 2.22 5.76 -1.51
C ALA A 45 2.23 4.50 -0.64
N GLY A 46 3.40 3.85 -0.53
CA GLY A 46 3.56 2.60 0.20
C GLY A 46 3.20 2.71 1.68
N LEU A 47 3.52 3.83 2.34
CA LEU A 47 3.21 4.02 3.75
C LEU A 47 1.72 4.30 3.98
N SER A 48 1.06 5.05 3.08
CA SER A 48 -0.33 5.47 3.26
C SER A 48 -1.28 4.29 3.49
N VAL A 49 -1.16 3.21 2.71
CA VAL A 49 -2.02 2.03 2.85
C VAL A 49 -1.80 1.33 4.20
N THR A 50 -0.54 1.16 4.62
CA THR A 50 -0.23 0.55 5.93
C THR A 50 -0.72 1.39 7.09
N ASN A 51 -0.54 2.71 7.02
CA ASN A 51 -0.94 3.65 8.07
C ASN A 51 -2.45 3.66 8.25
N ASN A 52 -3.23 3.74 7.17
CA ASN A 52 -4.68 3.72 7.25
C ASN A 52 -5.24 2.40 7.82
N ILE A 53 -4.64 1.25 7.50
CA ILE A 53 -5.05 -0.04 8.08
C ILE A 53 -4.74 -0.07 9.59
N ALA A 54 -3.55 0.39 9.99
CA ALA A 54 -3.14 0.43 11.39
C ALA A 54 -4.01 1.40 12.21
N GLU A 55 -4.25 2.60 11.69
CA GLU A 55 -5.09 3.63 12.31
C GLU A 55 -6.52 3.14 12.50
N GLY A 56 -7.11 2.56 11.44
CA GLY A 56 -8.44 1.96 11.52
C GLY A 56 -8.53 0.79 12.48
N SER A 57 -7.48 -0.02 12.59
CA SER A 57 -7.43 -1.12 13.58
C SER A 57 -7.41 -0.61 15.03
N GLY A 58 -7.03 0.65 15.24
CA GLY A 58 -7.07 1.33 16.54
C GLY A 58 -8.43 1.96 16.88
N SER A 59 -9.37 2.00 15.92
CA SER A 59 -10.70 2.59 16.10
C SER A 59 -11.53 1.86 17.16
N GLN A 60 -12.34 2.62 17.91
CA GLN A 60 -13.23 2.05 18.93
C GLN A 60 -14.45 1.36 18.32
N HIS A 61 -14.91 1.85 17.16
CA HIS A 61 -16.12 1.36 16.50
C HIS A 61 -15.81 0.69 15.16
N THR A 62 -16.53 -0.40 14.87
CA THR A 62 -16.38 -1.11 13.59
C THR A 62 -16.64 -0.21 12.39
N THR A 63 -17.62 0.69 12.48
CA THR A 63 -17.96 1.62 11.38
C THR A 63 -16.79 2.52 11.02
N GLU A 64 -16.05 3.01 12.01
CA GLU A 64 -14.86 3.83 11.81
C GLU A 64 -13.73 3.00 11.19
N PHE A 65 -13.51 1.77 11.67
CA PHE A 65 -12.54 0.87 11.04
C PHE A 65 -12.88 0.63 9.55
N LYS A 66 -14.15 0.39 9.21
CA LYS A 66 -14.60 0.25 7.81
C LYS A 66 -14.30 1.51 6.99
N GLN A 67 -14.42 2.71 7.56
CA GLN A 67 -14.07 3.97 6.89
C GLN A 67 -12.57 4.04 6.59
N PHE A 68 -11.72 3.71 7.57
CA PHE A 68 -10.26 3.65 7.37
C PHE A 68 -9.84 2.60 6.34
N LEU A 69 -10.49 1.43 6.32
CA LEU A 69 -10.26 0.42 5.28
C LEU A 69 -10.67 0.94 3.89
N ASN A 70 -11.72 1.74 3.80
CA ASN A 70 -12.09 2.39 2.55
C ASN A 70 -11.05 3.44 2.13
N ILE A 71 -10.50 4.20 3.06
CA ILE A 71 -9.40 5.16 2.78
C ILE A 71 -8.16 4.40 2.32
N ALA A 72 -7.73 3.34 3.02
CA ALA A 72 -6.61 2.49 2.63
C ALA A 72 -6.79 1.95 1.20
N ARG A 73 -8.00 1.48 0.87
CA ARG A 73 -8.33 1.04 -0.49
C ARG A 73 -8.24 2.18 -1.50
N ARG A 74 -8.75 3.38 -1.19
CA ARG A 74 -8.63 4.55 -2.09
C ARG A 74 -7.18 4.93 -2.36
N SER A 75 -6.34 4.98 -1.33
CA SER A 75 -4.90 5.22 -1.50
C SER A 75 -4.24 4.14 -2.36
N LEU A 76 -4.62 2.87 -2.20
CA LEU A 76 -4.12 1.81 -3.08
C LEU A 76 -4.47 2.03 -4.56
N PHE A 77 -5.61 2.64 -4.88
CA PHE A 77 -5.94 3.01 -6.26
C PHE A 77 -5.09 4.20 -6.78
N GLU A 78 -4.65 5.09 -5.89
CA GLU A 78 -3.68 6.14 -6.23
C GLU A 78 -2.32 5.50 -6.55
N ASP A 79 -1.88 4.51 -5.77
CA ASP A 79 -0.65 3.74 -6.04
C ASP A 79 -0.72 3.07 -7.41
N VAL A 80 -1.83 2.39 -7.73
CA VAL A 80 -2.05 1.79 -9.06
C VAL A 80 -1.96 2.83 -10.17
N SER A 81 -2.60 3.99 -9.99
CA SER A 81 -2.55 5.07 -10.98
C SER A 81 -1.12 5.57 -11.20
N MET A 82 -0.35 5.78 -10.13
CA MET A 82 1.04 6.19 -10.21
C MET A 82 1.92 5.15 -10.89
N VAL A 83 1.79 3.86 -10.54
CA VAL A 83 2.54 2.77 -11.17
C VAL A 83 2.29 2.75 -12.69
N LEU A 84 1.03 2.86 -13.13
CA LEU A 84 0.70 2.90 -14.56
C LEU A 84 1.31 4.12 -15.27
N VAL A 85 1.27 5.30 -14.65
CA VAL A 85 1.87 6.51 -15.23
C VAL A 85 3.40 6.37 -15.30
N PHE A 86 4.02 5.92 -14.22
CA PHE A 86 5.47 5.80 -14.08
C PHE A 86 6.03 4.74 -15.04
N GLU A 87 5.27 3.68 -15.33
CA GLU A 87 5.59 2.73 -16.39
C GLU A 87 5.64 3.42 -17.76
N LYS A 88 4.63 4.22 -18.10
CA LYS A 88 4.57 4.91 -19.40
C LYS A 88 5.71 5.91 -19.61
N ILE A 89 6.24 6.50 -18.54
CA ILE A 89 7.38 7.41 -18.61
C ILE A 89 8.74 6.71 -18.39
N GLY A 90 8.78 5.38 -18.39
CA GLY A 90 10.04 4.60 -18.37
C GLY A 90 10.76 4.61 -17.02
N LEU A 91 10.02 4.69 -15.91
CA LEU A 91 10.60 4.67 -14.56
C LEU A 91 10.80 3.25 -14.01
N PHE A 92 10.16 2.24 -14.58
CA PHE A 92 10.29 0.84 -14.15
C PHE A 92 11.19 0.01 -15.05
N SER A 93 11.79 -1.04 -14.47
CA SER A 93 12.40 -2.11 -15.24
C SER A 93 11.32 -3.05 -15.83
N PRO A 94 11.60 -3.80 -16.90
CA PRO A 94 10.63 -4.74 -17.48
C PRO A 94 10.06 -5.70 -16.42
N GLY A 95 8.73 -5.81 -16.36
CA GLY A 95 8.00 -6.67 -15.41
C GLY A 95 7.89 -6.16 -13.97
N GLU A 96 8.56 -5.05 -13.62
CA GLU A 96 8.50 -4.49 -12.26
C GLU A 96 7.13 -3.84 -11.97
N ALA A 97 6.57 -3.14 -12.96
CA ALA A 97 5.23 -2.58 -12.87
C ALA A 97 4.16 -3.68 -12.77
N ASP A 98 4.24 -4.74 -13.60
CA ASP A 98 3.31 -5.87 -13.57
C ASP A 98 3.24 -6.54 -12.19
N GLY A 99 4.40 -6.74 -11.55
CA GLY A 99 4.47 -7.31 -10.21
C GLY A 99 3.77 -6.43 -9.16
N LEU A 100 4.01 -5.12 -9.19
CA LEU A 100 3.36 -4.17 -8.29
C LEU A 100 1.84 -4.13 -8.52
N LEU A 101 1.40 -4.12 -9.77
CA LEU A 101 -0.02 -4.09 -10.12
C LEU A 101 -0.74 -5.37 -9.67
N ALA A 102 -0.10 -6.53 -9.80
CA ALA A 102 -0.63 -7.80 -9.30
C ALA A 102 -0.77 -7.80 -7.76
N ASP A 103 0.23 -7.28 -7.04
CA ASP A 103 0.15 -7.14 -5.59
C ASP A 103 -0.98 -6.18 -5.16
N CYS A 104 -1.14 -5.05 -5.85
CA CYS A 104 -2.21 -4.09 -5.60
C CYS A 104 -3.60 -4.73 -5.81
N ASP A 105 -3.77 -5.50 -6.88
CA ASP A 105 -5.03 -6.20 -7.18
C ASP A 105 -5.38 -7.24 -6.09
N VAL A 106 -4.40 -8.03 -5.65
CA VAL A 106 -4.56 -8.96 -4.52
C VAL A 106 -4.95 -8.22 -3.24
N LEU A 107 -4.22 -7.15 -2.89
CA LEU A 107 -4.47 -6.39 -1.68
C LEU A 107 -5.86 -5.73 -1.68
N SER A 108 -6.28 -5.16 -2.81
CA SER A 108 -7.60 -4.52 -2.98
C SER A 108 -8.75 -5.50 -2.71
N ARG A 109 -8.65 -6.73 -3.24
CA ARG A 109 -9.61 -7.80 -2.98
C ARG A 109 -9.61 -8.21 -1.51
N LYS A 110 -8.43 -8.36 -0.90
CA LYS A 110 -8.28 -8.75 0.51
C LYS A 110 -8.84 -7.71 1.46
N ILE A 111 -8.58 -6.41 1.23
CA ILE A 111 -9.18 -5.31 2.00
C ILE A 111 -10.71 -5.36 1.90
N THR A 112 -11.24 -5.55 0.70
CA THR A 112 -12.69 -5.61 0.46
C THR A 112 -13.32 -6.81 1.15
N SER A 113 -12.71 -7.99 1.04
CA SER A 113 -13.17 -9.20 1.71
C SER A 113 -13.15 -9.04 3.22
N PHE A 114 -12.03 -8.55 3.79
CA PHE A 114 -11.90 -8.33 5.22
C PHE A 114 -12.92 -7.32 5.75
N SER A 115 -13.10 -6.17 5.08
CA SER A 115 -14.09 -5.15 5.47
C SER A 115 -15.52 -5.71 5.56
N ARG A 116 -15.89 -6.65 4.68
CA ARG A 116 -17.20 -7.33 4.72
C ARG A 116 -17.37 -8.29 5.90
N THR A 117 -16.28 -8.81 6.48
CA THR A 117 -16.33 -9.71 7.64
C THR A 117 -16.52 -8.98 8.96
N LEU A 118 -16.21 -7.68 9.00
CA LEU A 118 -16.43 -6.83 10.15
C LEU A 118 -17.93 -6.65 10.37
N LYS A 119 -18.44 -7.03 11.56
CA LYS A 119 -19.85 -6.85 11.95
C LYS A 119 -20.09 -5.38 12.32
#